data_AF-A0A937B3K8-F1
#
_entry.id   AF-A0A937B3K8-F1
#
_cell.length_a   1.000
_cell.length_b   1.000
_cell.length_c   1.000
_cell.angle_alpha   90.00
_cell.angle_beta   90.00
_cell.angle_gamma   90.00
#
_symmetry.space_group_name_H-M   'P 1'
#
loop_
_entity.id
_entity.type
_entity.pdbx_description
1 polymer ?
#
loop_
_entity_poly.entity_id
_entity_poly.type
_entity_poly.pdbx_seq_one_letter_code
_entity_poly.pdbx_strand_id
1 'polypeptide(L)' 'EDARAKGYRKLMLWTNDILVSARKIYIAADFRLIKQERHTSFGKKLVGQFWVRDL' A
#
# COMPACT_ATOMS: atom_id res chain seq x y z
N GLU A 1 -11.65 -9.51 14.93
CA GLU A 1 -12.39 -10.09 13.78
C GLU A 1 -11.60 -9.86 12.50
N ASP A 2 -11.48 -10.88 11.65
CA ASP A 2 -10.68 -10.87 10.42
C ASP A 2 -11.48 -10.28 9.24
N ALA A 3 -10.83 -9.53 8.35
CA ALA A 3 -11.43 -9.00 7.13
C ALA A 3 -11.95 -10.13 6.21
N ARG A 4 -11.29 -11.29 6.21
CA ARG A 4 -11.75 -12.48 5.46
C ARG A 4 -13.11 -12.97 5.96
N ALA A 5 -13.29 -13.02 7.28
CA ALA A 5 -14.53 -13.47 7.90
C ALA A 5 -15.72 -12.54 7.58
N LYS A 6 -15.46 -11.29 7.19
CA LYS A 6 -16.47 -10.31 6.78
C LYS A 6 -16.73 -10.30 5.27
N GLY A 7 -16.14 -11.22 4.50
CA GLY A 7 -16.37 -11.37 3.06
C GLY A 7 -15.59 -10.39 2.19
N TYR A 8 -14.62 -9.66 2.74
CA TYR A 8 -13.73 -8.82 1.93
C TYR A 8 -12.80 -9.69 1.09
N ARG A 9 -12.70 -9.37 -0.21
CA ARG A 9 -11.91 -10.14 -1.18
C ARG A 9 -10.53 -9.56 -1.46
N LYS A 10 -10.31 -8.30 -1.09
CA LYS A 10 -9.08 -7.56 -1.38
C LYS A 10 -8.81 -6.51 -0.31
N LEU A 11 -7.55 -6.34 0.03
CA LEU A 11 -7.03 -5.21 0.78
C LEU A 11 -6.32 -4.25 -0.16
N MET A 12 -6.51 -2.96 0.09
CA MET A 12 -5.75 -1.88 -0.54
C MET A 12 -5.10 -1.04 0.55
N LEU A 13 -3.83 -0.70 0.34
CA LEU A 13 -3.05 0.17 1.20
C LEU A 13 -2.50 1.33 0.37
N TRP A 14 -2.43 2.50 0.99
CA TRP A 14 -1.74 3.66 0.45
C TRP A 14 -0.54 3.99 1.32
N THR A 15 0.62 4.26 0.70
CA THR A 15 1.85 4.63 1.40
C THR A 15 2.68 5.62 0.59
N ASN A 16 3.79 6.12 1.16
CA ASN A 16 4.78 6.91 0.43
C ASN A 16 6.00 6.03 0.08
N ASP A 17 6.58 6.24 -1.10
CA ASP A 17 7.73 5.45 -1.56
C ASP A 17 8.93 5.58 -0.59
N ILE A 18 9.13 6.74 0.02
CA ILE A 18 10.22 6.96 1.00
C ILE A 18 10.15 6.02 2.22
N LEU A 19 9.00 5.40 2.50
CA LEU A 19 8.83 4.42 3.57
C LEU A 19 9.32 3.03 3.13
N VAL A 20 10.63 2.92 2.93
CA VAL A 20 11.29 1.69 2.42
C VAL A 20 10.99 0.46 3.27
N SER A 21 10.97 0.60 4.61
CA SER A 21 10.67 -0.51 5.52
C SER A 21 9.24 -1.04 5.33
N ALA A 22 8.26 -0.13 5.14
CA ALA A 22 6.88 -0.51 4.90
C ALA A 22 6.76 -1.32 3.59
N ARG A 23 7.45 -0.89 2.52
CA ARG A 23 7.50 -1.64 1.26
C ARG A 23 8.00 -3.06 1.42
N LYS A 24 9.06 -3.28 2.20
CA LYS A 24 9.61 -4.62 2.44
C LYS A 24 8.58 -5.53 3.10
N ILE A 25 7.83 -5.00 4.06
CA ILE A 25 6.74 -5.73 4.72
C ILE A 25 5.62 -6.07 3.72
N TYR A 26 5.23 -5.11 2.88
CA TYR A 26 4.17 -5.31 1.88
C TYR A 26 4.54 -6.40 0.88
N ILE A 27 5.77 -6.38 0.36
CA ILE A 27 6.27 -7.42 -0.55
C ILE A 27 6.28 -8.78 0.15
N ALA A 28 6.80 -8.85 1.39
CA ALA A 28 6.82 -10.09 2.16
C ALA A 28 5.41 -10.62 2.48
N ALA A 29 4.44 -9.73 2.58
CA ALA A 29 3.03 -10.06 2.79
C ALA A 29 2.25 -10.30 1.50
N ASP A 30 2.89 -10.40 0.33
CA ASP A 30 2.27 -10.62 -1.01
C ASP A 30 1.35 -9.48 -1.48
N PHE A 31 1.58 -8.25 -1.01
CA PHE A 31 0.99 -7.07 -1.63
C PHE A 31 1.74 -6.70 -2.92
N ARG A 32 0.97 -6.28 -3.92
CA ARG A 32 1.46 -5.86 -5.23
C ARG A 32 1.20 -4.38 -5.45
N LEU A 33 2.22 -3.67 -5.93
CA LEU A 33 2.09 -2.27 -6.31
C LEU A 33 1.27 -2.18 -7.60
N ILE A 34 0.17 -1.44 -7.57
CA ILE A 34 -0.72 -1.27 -8.73
C ILE A 34 -0.75 0.16 -9.27
N LYS A 35 -0.35 1.15 -8.46
CA LYS A 35 -0.37 2.55 -8.88
C LYS A 35 0.66 3.35 -8.10
N GLN A 36 1.26 4.33 -8.77
CA GLN A 36 2.08 5.36 -8.15
C GLN A 36 1.62 6.73 -8.60
N GLU A 37 1.60 7.68 -7.67
CA GLU A 37 1.18 9.06 -7.95
C GLU A 37 2.13 10.04 -7.29
N ARG A 38 2.71 10.92 -8.11
CA ARG A 38 3.50 12.05 -7.61
C ARG A 38 2.54 13.05 -6.97
N HIS A 39 2.85 13.47 -5.75
CA HIS A 39 2.09 14.49 -5.07
C HIS A 39 3.01 15.36 -4.24
N THR A 40 2.53 16.55 -3.88
CA THR A 40 3.21 17.42 -2.92
C THR A 40 2.44 17.34 -1.61
N SER A 41 3.08 16.82 -0.57
CA SER A 41 2.50 16.75 0.77
C SER A 41 3.55 17.16 1.80
N PHE A 42 3.12 17.82 2.87
CA PHE A 42 4.01 18.38 3.89
C PHE A 42 5.15 19.27 3.31
N GLY A 43 4.87 19.97 2.21
CA GLY A 43 5.87 20.81 1.52
C GLY A 43 6.97 20.02 0.79
N LYS A 44 6.83 18.70 0.63
CA LYS A 44 7.79 17.83 -0.05
C LYS A 44 7.15 17.19 -1.28
N LYS A 45 7.94 17.00 -2.34
CA LYS A 45 7.54 16.17 -3.49
C LYS A 45 7.74 14.71 -3.11
N LEU A 46 6.64 13.96 -3.03
CA LEU A 46 6.61 12.56 -2.63
C LEU A 46 5.95 11.72 -3.72
N VAL A 47 6.21 10.42 -3.71
CA VAL A 47 5.51 9.47 -4.57
C VAL A 47 4.62 8.60 -3.70
N GLY A 48 3.32 8.83 -3.78
CA GLY A 48 2.32 7.94 -3.20
C GLY A 48 2.28 6.62 -3.97
N GLN A 49 2.04 5.53 -3.26
CA GLN A 49 1.99 4.17 -3.80
C GLN A 49 0.75 3.45 -3.28
N PHE A 50 0.05 2.78 -4.19
CA PHE A 50 -1.11 1.96 -3.87
C PHE A 50 -0.76 0.49 -4.02
N TRP A 51 -0.92 -0.26 -2.94
CA TRP A 51 -0.59 -1.67 -2.83
C TRP A 51 -1.86 -2.47 -2.61
N VAL A 52 -2.00 -3.61 -3.28
CA VAL A 52 -3.17 -4.48 -3.10
C VAL A 52 -2.77 -5.92 -2.85
N ARG A 53 -3.59 -6.62 -2.09
CA ARG A 53 -3.47 -8.06 -1.87
C ARG A 53 -4.85 -8.68 -1.83
N ASP A 54 -5.01 -9.82 -2.47
CA ASP A 54 -6.24 -10.60 -2.38
C ASP A 54 -6.34 -11.30 -1.00
N LEU A 55 -7.54 -11.30 -0.42
CA LEU A 55 -7.82 -11.86 0.89
C LEU A 55 -8.30 -13.29 0.78
#